data_AF-A0A7J9QWT6-F1
#
_entry.id   AF-A0A7J9QWT6-F1
#
_cell.length_a   1.000
_cell.length_b   1.000
_cell.length_c   1.000
_cell.angle_alpha   90.00
_cell.angle_beta   90.00
_cell.angle_gamma   90.00
#
_symmetry.space_group_name_H-M   'P 1'
#
loop_
_entity.id
_entity.type
_entity.pdbx_description
1 polymer ?
#
loop_
_entity_poly.entity_id
_entity_poly.type
_entity_poly.pdbx_seq_one_letter_code
_entity_poly.pdbx_strand_id
1 'polypeptide(L)'
;TRDAIIKIGKDLDIDVIERNFKRSELLMSEEIFLTGTAAEITPVISMDSKKIGSGKPGDITKKMMQEYLDIVMNKNIDYSHWLTEVY
;
A
#
# COMPACT_ATOMS: atom_id res chain seq x y z
N THR A 1 7.10 -3.16 -6.85
CA THR A 1 5.92 -2.81 -6.03
C THR A 1 6.14 -1.58 -5.16
N ARG A 2 7.21 -1.46 -4.35
CA ARG A 2 7.46 -0.27 -3.52
C ARG A 2 7.42 1.06 -4.30
N ASP A 3 8.16 1.16 -5.40
CA ASP A 3 8.21 2.40 -6.18
C ASP A 3 6.86 2.75 -6.81
N ALA A 4 6.11 1.72 -7.23
CA ALA A 4 4.75 1.88 -7.71
C ALA A 4 3.83 2.46 -6.63
N ILE A 5 3.91 1.94 -5.40
CA ILE A 5 3.13 2.39 -4.26
C ILE A 5 3.46 3.83 -3.86
N ILE A 6 4.73 4.23 -3.92
CA ILE A 6 5.13 5.62 -3.66
C ILE A 6 4.52 6.56 -4.71
N LYS A 7 4.51 6.15 -5.99
CA LYS A 7 3.93 6.95 -7.07
C LYS A 7 2.41 7.06 -6.93
N ILE A 8 1.73 5.93 -6.72
CA ILE A 8 0.29 5.88 -6.46
C ILE A 8 -0.09 6.74 -5.26
N GLY A 9 0.68 6.66 -4.17
CA GLY A 9 0.42 7.48 -2.97
C GLY A 9 0.46 8.98 -3.27
N LYS A 10 1.44 9.44 -4.04
CA LYS A 10 1.52 10.84 -4.47
C LYS A 10 0.33 11.26 -5.34
N ASP A 11 -0.08 10.40 -6.28
CA ASP A 11 -1.21 10.68 -7.18
C ASP A 11 -2.56 10.67 -6.43
N LEU A 12 -2.64 9.98 -5.29
CA LEU A 12 -3.79 9.98 -4.39
C LEU A 12 -3.77 11.10 -3.35
N ASP A 13 -2.88 12.10 -3.49
CA ASP A 13 -2.63 13.21 -2.56
C ASP A 13 -2.28 12.75 -1.13
N ILE A 14 -1.60 11.62 -1.02
CA ILE A 14 -1.08 11.11 0.25
C ILE A 14 0.36 11.57 0.41
N ASP A 15 0.68 12.19 1.55
CA ASP A 15 2.06 12.59 1.86
C ASP A 15 2.94 11.34 2.05
N VAL A 16 3.95 11.19 1.20
CA VAL A 16 4.85 10.03 1.21
C VAL A 16 6.24 10.45 1.68
N ILE A 17 6.59 10.05 2.90
CA ILE A 17 7.90 10.33 3.51
C ILE A 17 8.73 9.05 3.55
N GLU A 18 9.86 9.05 2.85
CA GLU A 18 10.88 8.02 2.99
C GLU A 18 11.85 8.40 4.11
N ARG A 19 11.84 7.63 5.21
CA ARG A 19 12.75 7.83 6.34
C ARG A 19 12.97 6.54 7.10
N ASN A 20 14.02 6.53 7.91
CA ASN A 20 14.17 5.53 8.97
C ASN A 20 13.10 5.77 10.05
N PHE A 21 12.55 4.68 10.59
CA PHE A 21 11.58 4.69 11.67
C PHE A 21 11.94 3.61 12.70
N LYS A 22 11.53 3.84 13.95
CA LYS A 22 11.69 2.87 15.04
C LYS A 22 10.52 1.89 15.05
N ARG A 23 10.76 0.68 15.57
CA ARG A 23 9.70 -0.31 15.82
C ARG A 23 8.54 0.25 16.66
N SER A 24 8.84 1.13 17.62
CA SER A 24 7.82 1.77 18.46
C SER A 24 6.84 2.62 17.66
N GLU A 25 7.29 3.24 16.57
CA GLU A 25 6.44 4.04 15.71
C GLU A 25 5.42 3.16 14.99
N LEU A 26 5.83 1.99 14.50
CA LEU A 26 4.91 1.01 13.90
C LEU A 26 3.80 0.60 14.87
N LEU A 27 4.13 0.31 16.13
CA LEU A 27 3.12 -0.05 17.14
C LEU A 27 2.14 1.08 17.45
N MET A 28 2.50 2.34 17.17
CA MET A 28 1.66 3.52 17.37
C MET A 28 0.96 3.97 16.07
N SER A 29 1.27 3.36 14.94
CA SER A 29 0.63 3.67 13.66
C SER A 29 -0.84 3.29 13.66
N GLU A 30 -1.64 4.05 12.92
CA GLU A 30 -3.06 3.73 12.67
C GLU A 30 -3.20 2.57 11.68
N GLU A 31 -2.30 2.50 10.70
CA GLU A 31 -2.28 1.49 9.65
C GLU A 31 -0.85 1.04 9.35
N ILE A 32 -0.70 -0.25 9.04
CA ILE A 32 0.54 -0.82 8.48
C ILE A 32 0.13 -1.75 7.36
N PHE A 33 0.89 -1.73 6.27
CA PHE A 33 0.78 -2.72 5.21
C PHE A 33 2.16 -3.10 4.68
N LEU A 34 2.25 -4.29 4.10
CA LEU A 34 3.41 -4.77 3.37
C LEU A 34 3.16 -4.68 1.88
N THR A 35 4.21 -4.48 1.11
CA THR A 35 4.13 -4.46 -0.36
C THR A 35 5.09 -5.48 -0.96
N GLY A 36 4.66 -6.25 -1.94
CA GLY A 36 5.53 -7.21 -2.64
C GLY A 36 4.91 -7.65 -3.97
N THR A 37 5.69 -8.31 -4.83
CA THR A 37 5.15 -8.82 -6.11
C THR A 37 4.12 -9.93 -5.87
N ALA A 38 4.40 -10.85 -4.95
CA ALA A 38 3.46 -11.92 -4.58
C ALA A 38 2.45 -11.49 -3.50
N ALA A 39 2.85 -10.61 -2.59
CA ALA A 39 2.02 -10.14 -1.48
C ALA A 39 1.12 -8.95 -1.86
N GLU A 40 1.31 -8.39 -3.06
CA GLU A 40 0.65 -7.17 -3.54
C GLU A 40 0.71 -6.05 -2.50
N ILE A 41 -0.44 -5.68 -1.92
CA ILE A 41 -0.56 -4.89 -0.71
C ILE A 41 -1.29 -5.73 0.33
N THR A 42 -0.58 -6.09 1.40
CA THR A 42 -1.14 -6.92 2.49
C THR A 42 -1.25 -6.09 3.77
N PRO A 43 -2.46 -5.88 4.32
CA PRO A 43 -2.64 -5.16 5.59
C PRO A 43 -2.08 -5.96 6.78
N VAL A 44 -1.40 -5.27 7.69
CA VAL A 44 -0.89 -5.81 8.95
C VAL A 44 -1.75 -5.30 10.10
N ILE A 45 -2.67 -6.15 10.58
CA ILE A 45 -3.63 -5.80 11.64
C ILE A 45 -3.10 -6.03 13.06
N SER A 46 -1.99 -6.77 13.19
CA SER A 46 -1.36 -7.04 14.47
C SER A 46 0.15 -7.24 14.33
N MET A 47 0.89 -6.78 15.35
CA MET A 47 2.32 -6.99 15.51
C MET A 47 2.62 -7.21 16.99
N ASP A 48 3.47 -8.18 17.33
CA ASP A 48 3.86 -8.48 18.72
C ASP A 48 2.68 -8.77 19.66
N SER A 49 1.67 -9.49 19.18
CA SER A 49 0.43 -9.77 19.92
C SER A 49 -0.39 -8.52 20.28
N LYS A 50 -0.05 -7.35 19.71
CA LYS A 50 -0.83 -6.11 19.82
C LYS A 50 -1.54 -5.83 18.51
N LYS A 51 -2.75 -5.30 18.60
CA LYS A 51 -3.49 -4.81 17.44
C LYS A 51 -2.91 -3.48 17.00
N ILE A 52 -2.83 -3.28 15.69
CA ILE A 52 -2.48 -2.00 15.07
C ILE A 52 -3.79 -1.26 14.78
N GLY A 53 -3.88 0.00 15.21
CA GLY A 53 -5.12 0.78 15.11
C GLY A 53 -6.36 0.03 15.62
N SER A 54 -7.35 -0.14 14.74
CA SER A 54 -8.61 -0.86 15.05
C SER A 54 -8.51 -2.40 14.96
N GLY A 55 -7.36 -2.95 14.54
CA GLY A 55 -7.19 -4.37 14.24
C GLY A 55 -7.94 -4.82 12.97
N LYS A 56 -8.27 -3.89 12.09
CA LYS A 56 -8.85 -4.12 10.76
C LYS A 56 -8.05 -3.31 9.73
N PRO A 57 -8.06 -3.69 8.44
CA PRO A 57 -7.50 -2.86 7.38
C PRO A 57 -8.15 -1.47 7.40
N GLY A 58 -7.33 -0.43 7.51
CA GLY A 58 -7.81 0.95 7.50
C GLY A 58 -8.10 1.44 6.08
N ASP A 59 -8.53 2.70 5.99
CA ASP A 59 -9.10 3.25 4.77
C ASP A 59 -8.01 3.63 3.77
N ILE A 60 -6.83 4.07 4.24
CA ILE A 60 -5.69 4.34 3.34
C ILE A 60 -5.21 3.04 2.71
N THR A 61 -5.05 1.98 3.51
CA THR A 61 -4.61 0.67 3.02
C THR A 61 -5.59 0.12 1.99
N LYS A 62 -6.90 0.18 2.25
CA LYS A 62 -7.92 -0.26 1.28
C LYS A 62 -7.90 0.55 0.00
N LYS A 63 -7.75 1.88 0.10
CA LYS A 63 -7.66 2.76 -1.07
C LYS A 63 -6.45 2.39 -1.93
N MET A 64 -5.29 2.19 -1.30
CA MET A 64 -4.07 1.75 -1.99
C MET A 64 -4.23 0.36 -2.62
N MET A 65 -4.87 -0.58 -1.92
CA MET A 65 -5.16 -1.93 -2.45
C MET A 65 -6.03 -1.87 -3.71
N GLN A 66 -7.12 -1.09 -3.65
CA GLN A 66 -8.03 -0.95 -4.79
C GLN A 66 -7.34 -0.30 -5.99
N GLU A 67 -6.60 0.79 -5.76
CA GLU A 67 -5.89 1.50 -6.82
C GLU A 67 -4.82 0.62 -7.48
N TYR A 68 -4.02 -0.10 -6.67
CA TYR A 68 -3.05 -1.05 -7.19
C TYR A 68 -3.72 -2.16 -8.02
N LEU A 69 -4.84 -2.71 -7.55
CA LEU A 69 -5.60 -3.72 -8.28
C LEU A 69 -6.11 -3.19 -9.62
N ASP A 70 -6.66 -1.97 -9.63
CA ASP A 70 -7.17 -1.36 -10.85
C ASP A 70 -6.05 -1.05 -11.85
N ILE A 71 -4.86 -0.70 -11.38
CA ILE A 71 -3.66 -0.55 -12.22
C ILE A 71 -3.24 -1.89 -12.83
N VAL A 72 -3.07 -2.95 -12.04
CA VAL A 72 -2.60 -4.26 -12.58
C VAL A 72 -3.65 -4.93 -13.47
N MET A 73 -4.93 -4.57 -13.32
CA MET A 73 -6.03 -5.03 -14.16
C MET A 73 -6.30 -4.10 -15.37
N ASN A 74 -5.40 -3.15 -15.66
CA ASN A 74 -5.51 -2.19 -16.76
C ASN A 74 -6.80 -1.33 -16.76
N LYS A 75 -7.36 -1.04 -15.59
CA LYS A 75 -8.52 -0.15 -15.45
C LYS A 75 -8.14 1.31 -15.25
N ASN A 76 -6.91 1.57 -14.81
CA ASN A 76 -6.35 2.91 -14.75
C ASN A 76 -5.48 3.19 -15.98
N ILE A 77 -5.99 4.05 -16.88
CA ILE A 77 -5.34 4.39 -18.15
C ILE A 77 -4.00 5.12 -17.98
N ASP A 78 -3.86 5.89 -16.89
CA ASP A 78 -2.64 6.67 -16.61
C ASP A 78 -1.45 5.74 -16.35
N TYR A 79 -1.73 4.51 -15.93
CA TYR A 79 -0.76 3.47 -15.61
C TYR A 79 -0.70 2.33 -16.62
N SER A 80 -1.45 2.38 -17.73
CA SER A 80 -1.41 1.33 -18.76
C SER A 80 0.01 1.08 -19.30
N HIS A 81 0.87 2.10 -19.29
CA HIS A 81 2.28 2.00 -19.67
C HIS A 81 3.14 1.10 -18.75
N TRP A 82 2.62 0.66 -17.59
CA TRP A 82 3.26 -0.31 -16.71
C TRP A 82 2.99 -1.76 -17.13
N LEU A 83 2.00 -1.98 -17.99
CA LEU A 83 1.57 -3.30 -18.41
C LEU A 83 2.13 -3.62 -19.79
N THR A 84 2.58 -4.86 -19.94
CA THR A 84 2.99 -5.41 -21.23
C THR A 84 1.87 -6.33 -21.72
N GLU A 85 1.19 -5.93 -22.79
CA GLU A 85 0.22 -6.79 -23.49
C GLU A 85 0.94 -8.01 -24.06
N VAL A 86 0.36 -9.20 -23.88
CA VAL A 86 1.00 -10.45 -24.31
C VAL A 86 0.39 -11.04 -25.58
N TYR A 87 -0.90 -10.85 -25.87
CA TYR A 87 -1.57 -11.17 -27.14
C TYR A 87 -3.08 -10.88 -27.06
#